data_AF-A0A5R2MV68-F1
#
_entry.id   AF-A0A5R2MV68-F1
#
_cell.length_a   1.000
_cell.length_b   1.000
_cell.length_c   1.000
_cell.angle_alpha   90.00
_cell.angle_beta   90.00
_cell.angle_gamma   90.00
#
_symmetry.space_group_name_H-M   'P 1'
#
loop_
_entity.id
_entity.type
_entity.pdbx_description
1 polymer ?
#
loop_
_entity_poly.entity_id
_entity_poly.type
_entity_poly.pdbx_seq_one_letter_code
_entity_poly.pdbx_strand_id
1 'polypeptide(L)'
;MSFGLNLAPQHRVYAGFATYSFAMGNIFPRLPDIKHAMGIADGTLGLSLIGTPIGTLTALTLATPLLERIGFRRALLTLVPLLALLYAIAVHAPEPVALF
;
A
#
# COMPACT_ATOMS: atom_id res chain seq x y z
N MET A 1 -7.32 -18.02 21.52
CA MET A 1 -6.93 -18.59 20.21
C MET A 1 -5.64 -17.91 19.76
N SER A 2 -4.50 -18.59 19.92
CA SER A 2 -3.21 -18.07 19.46
C SER A 2 -3.08 -18.33 17.96
N PHE A 3 -3.52 -17.39 17.13
CA PHE A 3 -3.14 -17.38 15.73
C PHE A 3 -1.70 -16.86 15.63
N GLY A 4 -0.76 -17.77 15.40
CA GLY A 4 0.62 -17.40 15.06
C GLY A 4 1.61 -18.54 15.18
N LEU A 5 2.27 -18.85 14.06
CA LEU A 5 3.53 -19.60 14.04
C LEU A 5 4.49 -19.04 15.09
N ASN A 6 5.09 -19.94 15.89
CA ASN A 6 6.01 -19.62 16.98
C ASN A 6 7.38 -19.23 16.39
N LEU A 7 7.42 -18.12 15.67
CA LEU A 7 8.58 -17.59 14.97
C LEU A 7 9.24 -16.51 15.80
N ALA A 8 10.59 -16.52 15.86
CA ALA A 8 11.35 -15.47 16.52
C ALA A 8 10.93 -14.07 15.99
N PRO A 9 10.83 -13.04 16.84
CA PRO A 9 10.28 -11.72 16.49
C PRO A 9 10.84 -11.13 15.19
N GLN A 10 12.14 -11.33 14.93
CA GLN A 10 12.82 -10.90 13.71
C GLN A 10 12.23 -11.48 12.42
N HIS A 11 11.88 -12.76 12.40
CA HIS A 11 11.28 -13.41 11.22
C HIS A 11 9.89 -12.87 10.93
N ARG A 12 9.17 -12.40 11.95
CA ARG A 12 7.84 -11.79 11.80
C ARG A 12 7.94 -10.42 11.14
N VAL A 13 8.98 -9.65 11.50
CA VAL A 13 9.29 -8.37 10.86
C VAL A 13 9.72 -8.61 9.41
N TYR A 14 10.61 -9.57 9.15
CA TYR A 14 11.02 -9.92 7.79
C TYR A 14 9.86 -10.40 6.93
N ALA A 15 8.98 -11.25 7.45
CA ALA A 15 7.79 -11.68 6.71
C ALA A 15 6.83 -10.52 6.42
N GLY A 16 6.65 -9.60 7.38
CA GLY A 16 5.84 -8.39 7.19
C GLY A 16 6.39 -7.47 6.12
N PHE A 17 7.70 -7.18 6.17
CA PHE A 17 8.38 -6.39 5.16
C PHE A 17 8.37 -7.08 3.79
N ALA A 18 8.62 -8.38 3.73
CA ALA A 18 8.57 -9.13 2.48
C ALA A 18 7.17 -9.07 1.85
N THR A 19 6.11 -9.26 2.64
CA THR A 19 4.72 -9.16 2.16
C THR A 19 4.40 -7.74 1.68
N TYR A 20 4.84 -6.72 2.43
CA TYR A 20 4.67 -5.33 2.05
C TYR A 20 5.39 -5.00 0.73
N SER A 21 6.68 -5.36 0.61
CA SER A 21 7.46 -5.16 -0.60
C SER A 21 6.91 -5.93 -1.79
N PHE A 22 6.37 -7.14 -1.57
CA PHE A 22 5.72 -7.92 -2.62
C PHE A 22 4.45 -7.21 -3.12
N ALA A 23 3.60 -6.72 -2.20
CA ALA A 23 2.39 -6.00 -2.57
C ALA A 23 2.71 -4.66 -3.29
N MET A 24 3.58 -3.84 -2.71
CA MET A 24 3.98 -2.54 -3.24
C MET A 24 4.76 -2.65 -4.56
N GLY A 25 5.66 -3.63 -4.69
CA GLY A 25 6.52 -3.78 -5.86
C GLY A 25 5.77 -4.13 -7.15
N ASN A 26 4.56 -4.70 -7.04
CA ASN A 26 3.76 -5.10 -8.20
C ASN A 26 3.11 -3.92 -8.95
N ILE A 27 3.04 -2.71 -8.37
CA ILE A 27 2.35 -1.59 -9.02
C ILE A 27 3.18 -0.89 -10.08
N PHE A 28 4.48 -0.73 -9.87
CA PHE A 28 5.37 0.03 -10.77
C PHE A 28 5.43 -0.54 -12.20
N PRO A 29 5.52 -1.88 -12.41
CA PRO A 29 5.50 -2.44 -13.74
C PRO A 29 4.16 -2.29 -14.47
N ARG A 30 3.06 -2.09 -13.72
CA ARG A 30 1.70 -1.95 -14.27
C ARG A 30 1.33 -0.52 -14.65
N LEU A 31 2.08 0.47 -14.19
CA LEU A 31 1.82 1.88 -14.51
C LEU A 31 1.76 2.18 -16.03
N PRO A 32 2.65 1.61 -16.88
CA PRO A 32 2.55 1.78 -18.33
C PRO A 32 1.26 1.19 -18.91
N ASP A 33 0.86 0.00 -18.46
CA ASP A 33 -0.37 -0.66 -18.93
C ASP A 33 -1.63 0.10 -18.51
N ILE A 34 -1.66 0.61 -17.28
CA ILE A 34 -2.74 1.48 -16.77
C ILE A 34 -2.83 2.77 -17.59
N LYS A 35 -1.69 3.40 -17.89
CA LYS A 35 -1.63 4.60 -18.74
C LYS A 35 -2.17 4.30 -20.14
N HIS A 36 -1.75 3.19 -20.75
CA HIS A 36 -2.21 2.77 -22.06
C HIS A 36 -3.72 2.47 -22.08
N ALA A 37 -4.25 1.80 -21.05
CA ALA A 37 -5.67 1.52 -20.91
C ALA A 37 -6.52 2.79 -20.74
N MET A 38 -5.99 3.80 -20.04
CA MET A 38 -6.68 5.08 -19.80
C MET A 38 -6.53 6.11 -20.93
N GLY A 39 -5.60 5.91 -21.87
CA GLY A 39 -5.38 6.85 -22.98
C GLY A 39 -4.93 8.26 -22.54
N ILE A 40 -4.35 8.39 -21.35
CA ILE A 40 -3.99 9.67 -20.72
C ILE A 40 -2.55 10.12 -21.01
N ALA A 41 -2.35 11.44 -20.96
CA ALA A 41 -1.03 12.06 -21.07
C ALA A 41 -0.16 11.82 -19.83
N ASP A 42 1.17 11.87 -20.00
CA ASP A 42 2.15 11.69 -18.91
C ASP A 42 1.92 12.65 -17.73
N GLY A 43 1.49 13.89 -18.00
CA GLY A 43 1.20 14.88 -16.97
C GLY A 43 0.02 14.50 -16.08
N THR A 44 -1.03 13.87 -16.64
CA THR A 44 -2.20 13.43 -15.88
C THR A 44 -1.87 12.25 -14.98
N LEU A 45 -1.09 11.29 -15.48
CA LEU A 45 -0.58 10.18 -14.66
C LEU A 45 0.30 10.69 -13.52
N GLY A 46 1.18 11.65 -13.80
CA GLY A 46 2.02 12.29 -12.79
C GLY A 46 1.19 12.97 -11.69
N LEU A 47 0.13 13.71 -12.08
CA LEU A 47 -0.80 14.33 -11.13
C LEU A 47 -1.55 13.31 -10.28
N SER A 48 -2.04 12.22 -10.87
CA SER A 48 -2.66 11.12 -10.12
C SER A 48 -1.69 10.51 -9.11
N LEU A 49 -0.42 10.35 -9.47
CA LEU A 49 0.61 9.80 -8.57
C LEU A 49 0.95 10.72 -7.39
N ILE A 50 0.60 12.01 -7.41
CA ILE A 50 0.79 12.93 -6.28
C ILE A 50 -0.09 12.55 -5.07
N GLY A 51 -1.21 11.85 -5.28
CA GLY A 51 -2.00 11.29 -4.19
C GLY A 51 -1.19 10.35 -3.28
N THR A 52 -0.23 9.63 -3.86
CA THR A 52 0.64 8.68 -3.12
C THR A 52 1.52 9.36 -2.06
N PRO A 53 2.35 10.38 -2.37
CA PRO A 53 3.14 11.09 -1.36
C PRO A 53 2.25 11.87 -0.38
N ILE A 54 1.11 12.43 -0.80
CA ILE A 54 0.18 13.10 0.13
C ILE A 54 -0.34 12.10 1.16
N GLY A 55 -0.89 10.96 0.71
CA GLY A 55 -1.37 9.90 1.59
C GLY A 55 -0.27 9.32 2.46
N THR A 56 0.95 9.18 1.94
CA THR A 56 2.11 8.72 2.71
C THR A 56 2.47 9.71 3.82
N LEU A 57 2.55 11.01 3.53
CA LEU A 57 2.87 12.03 4.53
C LEU A 57 1.78 12.09 5.60
N THR A 58 0.51 12.08 5.21
CA THR A 58 -0.62 12.02 6.16
C THR A 58 -0.56 10.77 7.03
N ALA A 59 -0.28 9.61 6.43
CA ALA A 59 -0.14 8.36 7.16
C ALA A 59 1.04 8.41 8.13
N LEU A 60 2.20 8.92 7.74
CA LEU A 60 3.36 9.07 8.62
C LEU A 60 3.10 10.02 9.79
N THR A 61 2.37 11.12 9.55
CA THR A 61 1.96 12.04 10.62
C THR A 61 1.02 11.38 11.62
N LEU A 62 0.11 10.53 11.15
CA LEU A 62 -0.88 9.85 12.00
C LEU A 62 -0.41 8.48 12.52
N ALA A 63 0.70 7.94 12.01
CA ALA A 63 1.18 6.59 12.31
C ALA A 63 1.53 6.42 13.78
N THR A 64 2.23 7.39 14.38
CA THR A 64 2.72 7.32 15.77
C THR A 64 1.58 7.08 16.78
N PRO A 65 0.54 7.94 16.88
CA PRO A 65 -0.55 7.71 17.83
C PRO A 65 -1.41 6.48 17.48
N LEU A 66 -1.52 6.14 16.20
CA LEU A 66 -2.31 4.99 15.75
C LEU A 66 -1.65 3.66 16.12
N LEU A 67 -0.33 3.57 15.94
CA LEU A 67 0.48 2.40 16.28
C LEU A 67 0.58 2.18 17.79
N GLU A 68 0.65 3.26 18.58
CA GLU A 68 0.63 3.18 20.05
C GLU A 68 -0.69 2.61 20.59
N ARG A 69 -1.82 2.93 19.95
CA ARG A 69 -3.15 2.41 20.36
C ARG A 69 -3.42 0.98 19.91
N ILE A 70 -3.01 0.61 18.70
CA ILE A 70 -3.36 -0.68 18.07
C ILE A 70 -2.31 -1.76 18.35
N GLY A 71 -1.05 -1.35 18.56
CA GLY A 71 0.09 -2.22 18.71
C GLY A 71 0.64 -2.72 17.37
N PHE A 72 1.97 -2.74 17.25
CA PHE A 72 2.71 -3.03 16.02
C PHE A 72 2.30 -4.33 15.32
N ARG A 73 2.06 -5.41 16.09
CA ARG A 73 1.70 -6.73 15.54
C ARG A 73 0.33 -6.73 14.87
N ARG A 74 -0.67 -6.07 15.47
CA ARG A 74 -2.03 -6.01 14.89
C ARG A 74 -2.02 -5.08 13.69
N ALA A 75 -1.35 -3.93 13.80
CA ALA A 75 -1.20 -2.98 12.71
C ALA A 75 -0.58 -3.62 11.47
N LEU A 76 0.54 -4.35 11.57
CA LEU A 76 1.12 -5.04 10.42
C LEU A 76 0.16 -6.07 9.80
N LEU A 77 -0.52 -6.86 10.61
CA LEU A 77 -1.44 -7.89 10.13
C LEU A 77 -2.71 -7.31 9.48
N THR A 78 -3.12 -6.10 9.84
CA THR A 78 -4.31 -5.43 9.25
C THR A 78 -3.95 -4.49 8.11
N LEU A 79 -2.92 -3.65 8.26
CA LEU A 79 -2.53 -2.65 7.27
C LEU A 79 -1.97 -3.27 6.01
N VAL A 80 -1.19 -4.36 6.10
CA VAL A 80 -0.59 -5.00 4.92
C VAL A 80 -1.65 -5.56 3.96
N PRO A 81 -2.62 -6.40 4.40
CA PRO A 81 -3.68 -6.86 3.50
C PRO A 81 -4.63 -5.73 3.09
N LEU A 82 -4.85 -4.73 3.95
CA LEU A 82 -5.63 -3.54 3.58
C LEU A 82 -4.96 -2.77 2.43
N LEU A 83 -3.65 -2.54 2.51
CA LEU A 83 -2.86 -1.92 1.45
C LEU A 83 -2.94 -2.72 0.15
N ALA A 84 -2.83 -4.04 0.22
CA ALA A 84 -2.97 -4.91 -0.96
C ALA A 84 -4.36 -4.80 -1.60
N LEU A 85 -5.43 -4.74 -0.79
CA LEU A 85 -6.80 -4.51 -1.27
C LEU A 85 -6.96 -3.14 -1.92
N LEU A 86 -6.46 -2.08 -1.28
CA LEU A 86 -6.50 -0.73 -1.82
C LEU A 86 -5.75 -0.65 -3.16
N TYR A 87 -4.59 -1.30 -3.27
CA TYR A 87 -3.86 -1.39 -4.53
C TYR A 87 -4.60 -2.19 -5.60
N ALA A 88 -5.27 -3.28 -5.23
CA ALA A 88 -6.07 -4.05 -6.18
C ALA A 88 -7.24 -3.23 -6.74
N ILE A 89 -7.87 -2.39 -5.89
CA ILE A 89 -8.93 -1.46 -6.30
C ILE A 89 -8.36 -0.36 -7.20
N ALA A 90 -7.23 0.25 -6.81
CA ALA A 90 -6.58 1.32 -7.58
C ALA A 90 -6.17 0.88 -9.00
N VAL A 91 -5.73 -0.38 -9.17
CA VAL A 91 -5.38 -0.94 -10.49
C VAL A 91 -6.61 -1.13 -11.39
N HIS A 92 -7.81 -1.33 -10.81
CA HIS A 92 -9.06 -1.49 -11.57
C HIS A 92 -9.81 -0.16 -11.76
N ALA A 93 -9.27 0.95 -11.27
CA ALA A 93 -9.93 2.23 -11.36
C ALA A 93 -9.96 2.69 -12.84
N PRO A 94 -11.13 2.98 -13.42
CA PRO A 94 -11.23 3.36 -14.83
C PRO A 94 -10.89 4.84 -15.10
N GLU A 95 -10.85 5.67 -14.05
CA GLU A 95 -10.66 7.12 -14.16
C GLU A 95 -9.39 7.59 -13.43
N PRO A 96 -8.65 8.60 -13.94
CA PRO A 96 -7.40 9.09 -13.33
C PRO A 96 -7.58 9.66 -11.92
N VAL A 97 -8.78 10.17 -11.61
CA VAL A 97 -9.14 10.69 -10.28
C VAL A 97 -9.26 9.56 -9.26
N ALA A 98 -9.62 8.35 -9.70
CA ALA A 98 -9.72 7.19 -8.82
C ALA A 98 -8.34 6.53 -8.54
N LEU A 99 -7.29 7.00 -9.23
CA LEU A 99 -5.88 6.65 -8.97
C LEU A 99 -5.18 7.62 -8.01
N PHE A 100 -5.81 8.75 -7.67
CA PHE A 100 -5.33 9.73 -6.69
C PHE A 100 -5.68 9.28 -5.27
#